data_AF-A0A355UKI1-F1
#
_entry.id   AF-A0A355UKI1-F1
#
_cell.length_a   1.000
_cell.length_b   1.000
_cell.length_c   1.000
_cell.angle_alpha   90.00
_cell.angle_beta   90.00
_cell.angle_gamma   90.00
#
_symmetry.space_group_name_H-M   'P 1'
#
loop_
_entity.id
_entity.type
_entity.pdbx_description
1 polymer ?
#
loop_
_entity_poly.entity_id
_entity_poly.type
_entity_poly.pdbx_seq_one_letter_code
_entity_poly.pdbx_strand_id
1 'polypeptide(L)' 'NSQGFDILGVSLDKDRNSWLKGIIDDGLVWENVSDLLQWNSIVVKLYKLESIPQNILVDENGNIIAK' A
#
# COMPACT_ATOMS: atom_id res chain seq x y z
N ASN A 1 9.10 5.06 13.59
CA ASN A 1 9.85 6.25 13.13
C ASN A 1 9.82 7.33 14.20
N SER A 2 10.91 8.05 14.46
CA SER A 2 10.96 9.14 15.46
C SER A 2 10.34 10.46 14.98
N GLN A 3 9.85 10.51 13.73
CA GLN A 3 9.33 11.72 13.07
C GLN A 3 7.79 11.79 13.03
N GLY A 4 7.08 10.81 13.61
CA GLY A 4 5.61 10.83 13.74
C GLY A 4 4.83 10.60 12.44
N PHE A 5 5.50 10.28 11.34
CA PHE A 5 4.86 10.00 10.05
C PHE A 5 5.61 8.90 9.30
N ASP A 6 4.88 7.92 8.77
CA ASP A 6 5.41 6.80 8.01
C ASP A 6 4.57 6.55 6.75
N ILE A 7 5.22 6.05 5.70
CA ILE A 7 4.57 5.64 4.45
C ILE A 7 4.72 4.13 4.31
N LEU A 8 3.60 3.46 4.02
CA LEU A 8 3.56 2.04 3.68
C LEU A 8 2.96 1.88 2.28
N GLY A 9 3.75 1.33 1.36
CA GLY A 9 3.28 0.94 0.04
C GLY A 9 2.57 -0.40 0.10
N VAL A 10 1.31 -0.46 -0.34
CA VAL A 10 0.54 -1.71 -0.44
C VAL A 10 0.27 -1.99 -1.90
N SER A 11 0.93 -3.00 -2.48
CA SER A 11 0.73 -3.37 -3.88
C SER A 11 -0.37 -4.42 -4.07
N LEU A 12 -1.21 -4.20 -5.09
CA LEU A 12 -2.21 -5.14 -5.60
C LEU A 12 -1.71 -5.92 -6.85
N ASP A 13 -0.42 -6.24 -6.89
CA ASP A 13 0.17 -7.15 -7.89
C ASP A 13 -0.27 -8.61 -7.67
N LYS A 14 0.00 -9.48 -8.65
CA LYS A 14 -0.12 -10.95 -8.54
C LYS A 14 1.19 -11.70 -8.73
N ASP A 15 2.18 -11.05 -9.32
CA ASP A 15 3.47 -11.64 -9.65
C ASP A 15 4.56 -10.95 -8.83
N ARG A 16 5.26 -11.74 -8.03
CA ARG A 16 6.28 -11.23 -7.10
C ARG A 16 7.44 -10.57 -7.84
N ASN A 17 7.86 -11.12 -8.98
CA ASN A 17 9.04 -10.61 -9.70
C ASN A 17 8.74 -9.26 -10.34
N SER A 18 7.55 -9.12 -10.95
CA SER A 18 7.07 -7.87 -11.53
C SER A 18 6.92 -6.79 -10.46
N TRP A 19 6.33 -7.14 -9.30
CA TRP A 19 6.22 -6.23 -8.16
C TRP A 19 7.60 -5.76 -7.66
N LEU A 20 8.53 -6.69 -7.39
CA LEU A 20 9.88 -6.34 -6.94
C LEU A 20 10.65 -5.51 -7.97
N LYS A 21 10.48 -5.81 -9.26
CA LYS A 21 11.07 -5.02 -10.32
C LYS A 21 10.53 -3.59 -10.31
N GLY A 22 9.22 -3.41 -10.15
CA GLY A 22 8.60 -2.08 -10.05
C GLY A 22 9.14 -1.27 -8.87
N ILE A 23 9.29 -1.89 -7.69
CA ILE A 23 9.91 -1.23 -6.52
C ILE A 23 11.29 -0.67 -6.86
N ILE A 24 12.11 -1.45 -7.56
CA ILE A 24 13.49 -1.07 -7.91
C ILE A 24 13.49 0.01 -9.00
N ASP A 25 12.71 -0.19 -10.07
CA ASP A 25 12.67 0.70 -11.23
C ASP A 25 12.15 2.09 -10.84
N ASP A 26 11.15 2.16 -9.94
CA ASP A 26 10.55 3.41 -9.47
C ASP A 26 11.28 4.02 -8.26
N GLY A 27 12.28 3.32 -7.71
CA GLY A 27 13.04 3.79 -6.56
C GLY A 27 12.19 3.97 -5.30
N LEU A 28 11.23 3.07 -5.05
CA LEU A 28 10.32 3.17 -3.90
C LEU A 28 11.08 2.87 -2.60
N VAL A 29 11.43 3.93 -1.86
CA VAL A 29 12.26 3.85 -0.65
C VAL A 29 11.50 3.50 0.63
N TRP A 30 10.17 3.57 0.61
CA TRP A 30 9.34 3.21 1.76
C TRP A 30 9.21 1.69 1.93
N GLU A 31 8.65 1.26 3.07
CA GLU A 31 8.31 -0.15 3.26
C GLU A 31 7.20 -0.54 2.28
N ASN A 32 7.37 -1.65 1.59
CA ASN A 32 6.43 -2.13 0.58
C ASN A 32 5.97 -3.55 0.93
N VAL A 33 4.65 -3.77 0.92
CA VAL A 33 4.02 -5.06 1.20
C VAL A 33 3.04 -5.44 0.08
N SER A 34 2.86 -6.74 -0.13
CA SER A 34 1.84 -7.30 -1.02
C SER A 34 1.51 -8.72 -0.60
N ASP A 35 0.23 -9.07 -0.63
CA ASP A 35 -0.24 -10.45 -0.47
C ASP A 35 -0.38 -11.19 -1.82
N LEU A 36 -0.09 -10.52 -2.94
CA LEU A 36 -0.17 -11.02 -4.31
C LEU A 36 -1.59 -11.48 -4.74
N LEU A 37 -2.63 -11.02 -4.04
CA LEU A 37 -4.02 -11.42 -4.30
C LEU A 37 -4.78 -10.45 -5.23
N GLN A 38 -4.14 -9.36 -5.67
CA GLN A 38 -4.78 -8.28 -6.42
C GLN A 38 -6.06 -7.77 -5.72
N TRP A 39 -7.14 -7.61 -6.48
CA TRP A 39 -8.46 -7.18 -6.01
C TRP A 39 -9.11 -8.14 -5.00
N ASN A 40 -8.58 -9.35 -4.79
CA ASN A 40 -9.06 -10.29 -3.76
C ASN A 40 -8.42 -10.05 -2.39
N SER A 41 -7.45 -9.14 -2.27
CA SER A 41 -6.84 -8.80 -0.98
C SER A 41 -7.88 -8.27 0.01
N ILE A 42 -7.72 -8.62 1.29
CA ILE A 42 -8.57 -8.09 2.37
C ILE A 42 -8.54 -6.56 2.44
N VAL A 43 -7.43 -5.93 2.03
CA VAL A 43 -7.26 -4.47 2.07
C VAL A 43 -8.24 -3.75 1.14
N VAL A 44 -8.61 -4.36 0.00
CA VAL A 44 -9.57 -3.78 -0.96
C VAL A 44 -10.92 -3.56 -0.29
N LYS A 45 -11.42 -4.57 0.44
CA LYS A 45 -12.69 -4.48 1.16
C LYS A 45 -12.58 -3.59 2.40
N LEU A 46 -11.51 -3.75 3.19
CA LEU A 46 -11.31 -3.03 4.45
C LEU A 46 -11.28 -1.51 4.22
N TYR A 47 -10.55 -1.08 3.18
CA TYR A 47 -10.37 0.32 2.86
C TYR A 47 -11.32 0.85 1.76
N LYS A 48 -12.15 -0.02 1.18
CA LYS A 48 -13.08 0.27 0.08
C LYS A 48 -12.36 0.87 -1.14
N LEU A 49 -11.33 0.16 -1.62
CA LEU A 49 -10.59 0.58 -2.80
C LEU A 49 -11.38 0.28 -4.08
N GLU A 50 -11.57 1.30 -4.92
CA GLU A 50 -12.32 1.17 -6.19
C GLU A 50 -11.41 1.32 -7.42
N SER A 51 -10.21 1.88 -7.25
CA SER A 51 -9.21 2.09 -8.30
C SER A 51 -7.81 2.12 -7.70
N ILE A 52 -6.77 2.11 -8.55
CA ILE A 52 -5.39 2.42 -8.16
C ILE A 52 -4.82 3.45 -9.15
N PRO A 53 -3.95 4.38 -8.73
CA PRO A 53 -3.45 4.56 -7.36
C PRO A 53 -4.48 5.22 -6.43
N GLN A 54 -4.38 4.94 -5.12
CA GLN A 54 -5.18 5.54 -4.04
C GLN A 54 -4.28 5.78 -2.82
N ASN A 55 -4.51 6.87 -2.10
CA ASN A 55 -3.79 7.18 -0.86
C ASN A 55 -4.78 7.22 0.30
N ILE A 56 -4.38 6.74 1.48
CA ILE A 56 -5.20 6.78 2.69
C ILE A 56 -4.32 7.29 3.82
N LEU A 57 -4.81 8.30 4.53
CA LEU A 57 -4.14 8.82 5.72
C LEU A 57 -4.82 8.26 6.96
N VAL A 58 -4.03 7.65 7.83
CA VAL A 58 -4.48 7.03 9.07
C VAL A 58 -3.76 7.71 10.24
N ASP A 59 -4.50 8.04 11.31
CA ASP A 59 -3.91 8.59 12.53
C ASP A 59 -3.25 7.50 13.40
N GLU A 60 -2.60 7.90 14.49
CA GLU A 60 -1.93 6.99 15.43
C GLU A 60 -2.86 5.98 16.12
N ASN A 61 -4.17 6.23 16.12
CA ASN A 61 -5.20 5.36 16.70
C ASN A 61 -5.82 4.41 15.66
N GLY A 62 -5.37 4.47 14.40
CA GLY A 62 -5.91 3.66 13.32
C GLY A 62 -7.16 4.25 12.64
N ASN A 63 -7.53 5.50 12.92
CA ASN A 63 -8.67 6.15 12.27
C ASN A 63 -8.27 6.68 10.89
N ILE A 64 -9.12 6.46 9.89
CA ILE A 64 -8.95 7.07 8.57
C ILE A 64 -9.32 8.55 8.66
N ILE A 65 -8.35 9.42 8.40
CA ILE A 65 -8.52 10.89 8.45
C ILE A 65 -8.51 11.55 7.06
N ALA A 66 -8.10 10.83 6.01
CA ALA A 66 -8.26 11.25 4.60
C ALA A 66 -8.24 10.07 3.62
N LYS A 67 -8.84 10.25 2.43
CA LYS A 67 -8.81 9.36 1.26
C LYS A 67 -8.73 10.17 -0.03
#